data_AF-A0A255ZF76-F1
#
_entry.id   AF-A0A255ZF76-F1
#
_cell.length_a   1.000
_cell.length_b   1.000
_cell.length_c   1.000
_cell.angle_alpha   90.00
_cell.angle_beta   90.00
_cell.angle_gamma   90.00
#
_symmetry.space_group_name_H-M   'P 1'
#
loop_
_entity.id
_entity.type
_entity.pdbx_description
1 polymer ?
#
loop_
_entity_poly.entity_id
_entity_poly.type
_entity_poly.pdbx_seq_one_letter_code
_entity_poly.pdbx_strand_id
1 'polypeptide(L)'
;MTDQDTPHNGDFASLLEAKAKNMPSAAASARGPAGAPPAAEPFTQRRQTIDDVLVHGEEPSEEFLQEWNELNNLPEVSDEELAQQALNAPGADGDVNTPE
;
A
#
# COMPACT_ATOMS: atom_id res chain seq x y z
N MET A 1 -31.53 11.07 20.57
CA MET A 1 -30.12 11.35 20.23
C MET A 1 -30.13 11.73 18.76
N THR A 2 -29.82 12.98 18.45
CA THR A 2 -29.89 13.52 17.09
C THR A 2 -28.67 13.07 16.29
N ASP A 3 -28.92 12.55 15.09
CA ASP A 3 -27.99 12.09 14.04
C ASP A 3 -27.03 13.19 13.54
N GLN A 4 -26.23 13.74 14.45
CA GLN A 4 -25.24 14.79 14.18
C GLN A 4 -23.94 14.26 13.55
N ASP A 5 -23.75 12.94 13.56
CA ASP A 5 -22.54 12.29 13.04
C ASP A 5 -22.71 11.76 11.61
N THR A 6 -23.90 11.93 11.01
CA THR A 6 -24.13 11.47 9.64
C THR A 6 -23.58 12.52 8.67
N PRO A 7 -22.49 12.23 7.92
CA PRO A 7 -21.93 13.17 6.97
C PRO A 7 -23.01 13.57 5.96
N HIS A 8 -23.09 14.87 5.70
CA HIS A 8 -24.12 15.45 4.85
C HIS A 8 -23.72 15.25 3.38
N ASN A 9 -24.73 15.16 2.52
CA ASN A 9 -24.49 15.09 1.08
C ASN A 9 -23.68 16.33 0.64
N GLY A 10 -22.45 16.11 0.18
CA GLY A 10 -21.52 17.17 -0.21
C GLY A 10 -20.20 17.16 0.57
N ASP A 11 -20.16 16.58 1.77
CA ASP A 11 -18.94 16.51 2.59
C ASP A 11 -17.83 15.73 1.88
N PHE A 12 -18.20 14.66 1.17
CA PHE A 12 -17.25 13.87 0.38
C PHE A 12 -16.64 14.69 -0.77
N ALA A 13 -17.44 15.52 -1.45
CA ALA A 13 -16.95 16.36 -2.53
C ALA A 13 -15.97 17.43 -2.01
N SER A 14 -16.27 18.04 -0.86
CA SER A 14 -15.39 18.99 -0.19
C SER A 14 -14.09 18.33 0.31
N LEU A 15 -14.16 17.09 0.79
CA LEU A 15 -12.98 16.30 1.18
C LEU A 15 -12.07 16.03 -0.03
N LEU A 16 -12.65 15.61 -1.16
CA LEU A 16 -11.94 15.39 -2.42
C LEU A 16 -11.25 16.66 -2.92
N GLU A 17 -11.95 17.80 -2.88
CA GLU A 17 -11.38 19.09 -3.30
C GLU A 17 -10.27 19.55 -2.34
N ALA A 18 -10.46 19.40 -1.03
CA ALA A 18 -9.45 19.74 -0.03
C ALA A 18 -8.19 18.86 -0.16
N LYS A 19 -8.36 17.58 -0.49
CA LYS A 19 -7.25 16.65 -0.75
C LYS A 19 -6.52 16.99 -2.05
N ALA A 20 -7.24 17.30 -3.13
CA ALA A 20 -6.65 17.71 -4.40
C ALA A 20 -5.88 19.03 -4.28
N LYS A 21 -6.38 19.98 -3.47
CA LYS A 21 -5.73 21.27 -3.23
C LYS A 21 -4.47 21.18 -2.37
N ASN A 22 -4.37 20.16 -1.51
CA ASN A 22 -3.21 19.90 -0.66
C ASN A 22 -2.25 18.85 -1.23
N MET A 23 -2.52 18.27 -2.41
CA MET A 23 -1.51 17.46 -3.09
C MET A 23 -0.37 18.38 -3.53
N PRO A 24 0.89 18.10 -3.15
CA PRO A 24 2.02 18.80 -3.72
C PRO A 24 2.02 18.57 -5.23
N SER A 25 1.86 19.64 -5.99
CA SER A 25 1.93 19.59 -7.45
C SER A 25 3.30 19.07 -7.86
N ALA A 26 3.36 17.89 -8.50
CA ALA A 26 4.58 17.30 -9.04
C ALA A 26 5.31 18.21 -10.05
N ALA A 27 4.69 19.31 -10.49
CA ALA A 27 5.28 20.30 -11.38
C ALA A 27 6.16 21.36 -10.67
N ALA A 28 6.14 21.45 -9.34
CA ALA A 28 6.91 22.47 -8.60
C ALA A 28 8.39 22.07 -8.35
N SER A 29 8.76 20.80 -8.55
CA SER A 29 10.13 20.32 -8.27
C SER A 29 11.15 20.56 -9.40
N ALA A 30 10.77 21.20 -10.51
CA ALA A 30 11.62 21.29 -11.69
C ALA A 30 12.29 22.66 -11.93
N ARG A 31 12.46 23.52 -10.91
CA ARG A 31 13.19 24.79 -11.13
C ARG A 31 13.80 25.43 -9.88
N GLY A 32 15.05 25.05 -9.57
CA GLY A 32 15.96 25.75 -8.65
C GLY A 32 17.40 25.24 -8.82
N PRO A 33 18.44 26.10 -8.75
CA PRO A 33 19.77 25.77 -9.27
C PRO A 33 20.57 24.86 -8.32
N ALA A 34 21.39 24.02 -8.95
CA ALA A 34 22.42 23.13 -8.41
C ALA A 34 22.95 23.49 -7.01
N GLY A 35 22.39 22.85 -5.98
CA GLY A 35 23.09 22.56 -4.73
C GLY A 35 23.60 21.13 -4.82
N ALA A 36 24.89 20.91 -4.58
CA ALA A 36 25.50 19.59 -4.57
C ALA A 36 24.64 18.60 -3.76
N PRO A 37 24.41 17.37 -4.24
CA PRO A 37 23.69 16.38 -3.45
C PRO A 37 24.47 16.16 -2.15
N PRO A 38 23.81 16.10 -0.98
CA PRO A 38 24.46 15.57 0.21
C PRO A 38 24.98 14.18 -0.16
N ALA A 39 26.21 13.88 0.26
CA ALA A 39 26.84 12.59 0.00
C ALA A 39 25.82 11.49 0.28
N ALA A 40 25.42 10.78 -0.77
CA ALA A 40 24.51 9.66 -0.65
C ALA A 40 25.19 8.66 0.27
N GLU A 41 24.71 8.59 1.51
CA GLU A 41 24.78 7.35 2.27
C GLU A 41 24.30 6.25 1.31
N PRO A 42 24.95 5.08 1.27
CA PRO A 42 24.53 4.03 0.36
C PRO A 42 23.06 3.76 0.67
N PHE A 43 22.18 4.25 -0.21
CA PHE A 43 20.79 3.88 -0.23
C PHE A 43 20.86 2.38 -0.45
N THR A 44 20.81 1.61 0.63
CA THR A 44 20.30 0.25 0.58
C THR A 44 18.95 0.45 -0.09
N GLN A 45 18.87 0.17 -1.39
CA GLN A 45 17.65 0.34 -2.17
C GLN A 45 16.58 -0.41 -1.39
N ARG A 46 15.75 0.36 -0.69
CA ARG A 46 14.68 -0.21 0.09
C ARG A 46 13.78 -0.84 -0.96
N ARG A 47 13.61 -2.16 -0.88
CA ARG A 47 12.73 -2.88 -1.79
C ARG A 47 11.35 -2.23 -1.70
N GLN A 48 10.82 -1.80 -2.84
CA GLN A 48 9.54 -1.10 -2.90
C GLN A 48 8.44 -2.05 -2.40
N THR A 49 7.60 -1.56 -1.50
CA THR A 49 6.52 -2.36 -0.90
C THR A 49 5.18 -2.07 -1.57
N ILE A 50 4.22 -2.98 -1.40
CA ILE A 50 2.83 -2.78 -1.85
C ILE A 50 2.21 -1.52 -1.23
N ASP A 51 2.57 -1.19 0.01
CA ASP A 51 2.07 -0.01 0.71
C ASP A 51 2.53 1.28 0.02
N ASP A 52 3.79 1.33 -0.43
CA ASP A 52 4.36 2.46 -1.16
C ASP A 52 3.56 2.75 -2.46
N VAL A 53 3.18 1.70 -3.19
CA VAL A 53 2.42 1.84 -4.45
C VAL A 53 0.93 2.12 -4.19
N LEU A 54 0.29 1.38 -3.30
CA LEU A 54 -1.17 1.44 -3.11
C LEU A 54 -1.63 2.54 -2.16
N VAL A 55 -0.87 2.81 -1.09
CA VAL A 55 -1.23 3.79 -0.05
C VAL A 55 -0.55 5.12 -0.32
N HIS A 56 0.73 5.10 -0.67
CA HIS A 56 1.51 6.31 -0.92
C HIS A 56 1.47 6.79 -2.38
N GLY A 57 0.94 5.96 -3.30
CA GLY A 57 0.75 6.33 -4.71
C GLY A 57 2.06 6.49 -5.48
N GLU A 58 3.13 5.81 -5.04
CA GLU A 58 4.40 5.78 -5.73
C GLU A 58 4.29 5.03 -7.07
N GLU A 59 5.04 5.47 -8.09
CA GLU A 59 5.10 4.72 -9.35
C GLU A 59 5.75 3.35 -9.11
N PRO A 60 5.10 2.25 -9.54
CA PRO A 60 5.65 0.92 -9.33
C PRO A 60 6.93 0.74 -10.16
N SER A 61 7.99 0.29 -9.49
CA SER A 61 9.27 -0.04 -10.11
C SER A 61 9.15 -1.29 -10.99
N GLU A 62 10.03 -1.41 -11.98
CA GLU A 62 10.06 -2.58 -12.88
C GLU A 62 10.31 -3.89 -12.12
N GLU A 63 11.19 -3.87 -11.11
CA GLU A 63 11.45 -5.04 -10.25
C GLU A 63 10.20 -5.43 -9.45
N PHE A 64 9.46 -4.47 -8.91
CA PHE A 64 8.20 -4.72 -8.20
C PHE A 64 7.14 -5.33 -9.12
N LEU A 65 6.99 -4.81 -10.33
CA LEU A 65 6.04 -5.33 -11.31
C LEU A 65 6.39 -6.75 -11.76
N GLN A 66 7.69 -7.05 -11.89
CA GLN A 66 8.15 -8.39 -12.21
C GLN A 66 7.80 -9.37 -11.09
N GLU A 67 8.12 -9.05 -9.83
CA GLU A 67 7.80 -9.89 -8.68
C GLU A 67 6.27 -10.07 -8.54
N TRP A 68 5.50 -9.00 -8.74
CA TRP A 68 4.04 -9.08 -8.71
C TRP A 68 3.49 -10.00 -9.80
N ASN A 69 4.04 -9.92 -11.01
CA ASN A 69 3.63 -10.79 -12.10
C ASN A 69 4.03 -12.25 -11.84
N GLU A 70 5.19 -12.51 -11.25
CA GLU A 70 5.60 -13.85 -10.83
C GLU A 70 4.63 -14.42 -9.80
N LEU A 71 4.27 -13.64 -8.78
CA LEU A 71 3.27 -14.03 -7.77
C LEU A 71 1.90 -14.34 -8.40
N ASN A 72 1.46 -13.51 -9.34
CA ASN A 72 0.16 -13.67 -10.00
C ASN A 72 0.13 -14.86 -10.99
N ASN A 73 1.29 -15.34 -11.43
CA ASN A 73 1.42 -16.53 -12.27
C ASN A 73 1.75 -17.80 -11.46
N LEU A 74 1.84 -17.70 -10.13
CA LEU A 74 1.99 -18.89 -9.30
C LEU A 74 0.75 -19.79 -9.48
N PRO A 75 0.95 -21.12 -9.54
CA PRO A 75 -0.16 -22.04 -9.53
C PRO A 75 -0.99 -21.84 -8.26
N GLU A 76 -2.31 -21.95 -8.38
CA GLU A 76 -3.19 -21.97 -7.21
C GLU A 76 -2.77 -23.10 -6.27
N VAL A 77 -2.73 -22.81 -4.97
CA VAL A 77 -2.44 -23.81 -3.95
C VAL A 77 -3.56 -24.83 -3.97
N SER A 78 -3.21 -26.12 -4.08
CA SER A 78 -4.19 -27.19 -4.06
C SER A 78 -4.86 -27.31 -2.69
N ASP A 79 -6.11 -27.78 -2.64
CA ASP A 79 -6.85 -27.97 -1.37
C ASP A 79 -6.09 -28.84 -0.35
N GLU A 80 -5.30 -29.81 -0.83
CA GLU A 80 -4.50 -30.69 0.04
C GLU A 80 -3.27 -29.97 0.63
N GLU A 81 -2.62 -29.09 -0.12
CA GLU A 81 -1.54 -28.24 0.39
C GLU A 81 -2.06 -27.15 1.31
N LEU A 82 -3.25 -26.59 1.02
CA LEU A 82 -3.92 -25.63 1.88
C LEU A 82 -4.27 -26.25 3.23
N ALA A 83 -4.81 -27.47 3.23
CA ALA A 83 -5.12 -28.21 4.46
C ALA A 83 -3.85 -28.49 5.28
N GLN A 84 -2.74 -28.84 4.63
CA GLN A 84 -1.45 -29.02 5.31
C GLN A 84 -0.94 -27.71 5.91
N GLN A 85 -1.10 -26.58 5.22
CA GLN A 85 -0.74 -25.28 5.77
C GLN A 85 -1.59 -24.92 6.98
N ALA A 86 -2.91 -25.14 6.92
CA ALA A 86 -3.80 -24.92 8.05
C ALA A 86 -3.45 -25.81 9.26
N LEU A 87 -3.03 -27.06 9.03
CA LEU A 87 -2.57 -27.96 10.10
C LEU A 87 -1.19 -27.57 10.68
N ASN A 88 -0.30 -27.02 9.86
CA ASN A 88 1.06 -26.64 10.28
C ASN A 88 1.15 -25.22 10.87
N ALA A 89 0.27 -24.33 10.43
CA ALA A 89 0.11 -22.97 10.90
C ALA A 89 -1.38 -22.76 11.26
N PRO A 90 -1.88 -23.48 12.28
CA PRO A 90 -3.20 -23.18 12.82
C PRO A 90 -3.13 -21.73 13.34
N GLY A 91 -4.13 -20.94 13.00
CA GLY A 91 -4.07 -19.49 13.11
C GLY A 91 -3.68 -19.04 14.51
N ALA A 92 -2.66 -18.21 14.64
CA ALA A 92 -2.25 -17.67 15.94
C ALA A 92 -3.20 -16.57 16.45
N ASP A 93 -4.40 -16.41 15.88
CA ASP A 93 -5.33 -15.35 16.26
C ASP A 93 -5.97 -15.61 17.64
N GLY A 94 -5.81 -16.82 18.18
CA GLY A 94 -6.22 -17.18 19.54
C GLY A 94 -7.72 -16.99 19.75
N ASP A 95 -8.51 -17.00 18.67
CA ASP A 95 -9.95 -16.78 18.75
C ASP A 95 -10.64 -18.06 19.24
N VAL A 96 -11.11 -18.01 20.49
CA VAL A 96 -11.90 -19.06 21.13
C VAL A 96 -13.19 -19.39 20.34
N ASN A 97 -13.67 -18.50 19.48
CA ASN A 97 -14.88 -18.71 18.68
C ASN A 97 -14.62 -19.39 17.33
N THR A 98 -13.36 -19.48 16.90
CA THR A 98 -12.94 -20.23 15.72
C THR A 98 -12.02 -21.37 16.18
N PRO A 99 -12.58 -22.44 16.77
CA PRO A 99 -11.76 -23.54 17.25
C PRO A 99 -11.01 -24.22 16.09
N GLU A 100 -9.73 -24.47 16.34
CA GLU A 100 -8.77 -25.06 15.40
C GLU A 100 -8.92 -26.58 15.24
#